data_AF-H6SSL3-F1
#
_entry.id   AF-H6SSL3-F1
#
_cell.length_a   1.000
_cell.length_b   1.000
_cell.length_c   1.000
_cell.angle_alpha   90.00
_cell.angle_beta   90.00
_cell.angle_gamma   90.00
#
_symmetry.space_group_name_H-M   'P 1'
#
loop_
_entity.id
_entity.type
_entity.pdbx_description
1 polymer ?
#
loop_
_entity_poly.entity_id
_entity_poly.type
_entity_poly.pdbx_seq_one_letter_code
_entity_poly.pdbx_strand_id
1 'polypeptide(L)'
;MVCKKGQATPVTEEERGFFVARLDTQTPATPRPLAEVKTDVLTLWRQQERQRAAETLADDLLTRARAGDVSLEALARQTPGVTLEPLGPVTRSGQSGLGPDAAAQEPAPRPLVTALFDTQPGALARVALDDGAAVLKVEKAEAPAADVATRERDAVAQALRQSVADDLLNGFTDALAAQVGVTVNQGVLNDALQPVR
;
A
#
# COMPACT_ATOMS: atom_id res chain seq x y z
N MET A 1 3.73 -29.96 -1.09
CA MET A 1 3.58 -31.37 -1.49
C MET A 1 4.48 -31.62 -2.69
N VAL A 2 5.47 -32.50 -2.62
CA VAL A 2 6.43 -32.74 -3.72
C VAL A 2 5.91 -33.90 -4.56
N CYS A 3 5.32 -33.62 -5.72
CA CYS A 3 4.88 -34.66 -6.66
C CYS A 3 6.08 -35.24 -7.41
N LYS A 4 6.21 -36.57 -7.41
CA LYS A 4 7.30 -37.27 -8.12
C LYS A 4 6.89 -37.60 -9.55
N LYS A 5 7.85 -37.64 -10.46
CA LYS A 5 7.63 -38.10 -11.85
C LYS A 5 6.97 -39.49 -11.84
N GLY A 6 5.91 -39.66 -12.61
CA GLY A 6 5.09 -40.86 -12.68
C GLY A 6 3.99 -40.96 -11.61
N GLN A 7 3.93 -40.03 -10.65
CA GLN A 7 2.90 -40.04 -9.62
C GLN A 7 1.58 -39.49 -10.17
N ALA A 8 0.52 -40.28 -10.04
CA ALA A 8 -0.84 -39.81 -10.28
C ALA A 8 -1.38 -39.10 -9.03
N THR A 9 -2.12 -38.02 -9.23
CA THR A 9 -2.88 -37.37 -8.15
C THR A 9 -4.01 -38.29 -7.71
N PRO A 10 -4.46 -38.22 -6.45
CA PRO A 10 -5.73 -38.82 -6.07
C PRO A 10 -6.87 -38.26 -6.94
N VAL A 11 -7.91 -39.06 -7.14
CA VAL A 11 -9.12 -38.62 -7.85
C VAL A 11 -9.66 -37.39 -7.13
N THR A 12 -9.69 -36.28 -7.87
CA THR A 12 -10.26 -35.02 -7.39
C THR A 12 -11.61 -34.85 -8.08
N GLU A 13 -12.63 -34.60 -7.28
CA GLU A 13 -14.00 -34.37 -7.74
C GLU A 13 -14.26 -32.87 -7.77
N GLU A 14 -14.69 -32.37 -8.93
CA GLU A 14 -15.25 -31.02 -9.07
C GLU A 14 -16.66 -31.11 -9.65
N GLU A 15 -17.37 -29.98 -9.65
CA GLU A 15 -18.79 -29.86 -10.05
C GLU A 15 -19.14 -30.46 -11.42
N ARG A 16 -18.14 -30.72 -12.29
CA ARG A 16 -18.34 -31.30 -13.64
C ARG A 16 -17.66 -32.65 -13.86
N GLY A 17 -17.20 -33.33 -12.80
CA GLY A 17 -16.73 -34.71 -12.86
C GLY A 17 -15.38 -34.95 -12.18
N PHE A 18 -14.80 -36.10 -12.47
CA PHE A 18 -13.57 -36.59 -11.84
C PHE A 18 -12.36 -36.44 -12.77
N PHE A 19 -11.24 -35.95 -12.25
CA PHE A 19 -9.98 -35.94 -12.97
C PHE A 19 -8.84 -36.57 -12.17
N VAL A 20 -7.93 -37.21 -12.90
CA VAL A 20 -6.68 -37.79 -12.41
C VAL A 20 -5.56 -37.25 -13.28
N ALA A 21 -4.63 -36.51 -12.67
CA ALA A 21 -3.46 -35.99 -13.37
C ALA A 21 -2.25 -36.86 -13.04
N ARG A 22 -1.51 -37.31 -14.07
CA ARG A 22 -0.24 -38.00 -13.90
C ARG A 22 0.90 -37.08 -14.28
N LEU A 23 1.87 -36.90 -13.39
CA LEU A 23 3.05 -36.09 -13.68
C LEU A 23 4.01 -36.86 -14.59
N ASP A 24 3.89 -36.68 -15.91
CA ASP A 24 4.73 -37.42 -16.88
C ASP A 24 6.20 -36.94 -16.87
N THR A 25 6.44 -35.64 -16.75
CA THR A 25 7.79 -35.04 -16.70
C THR A 25 7.81 -33.83 -15.77
N GLN A 26 8.91 -33.67 -15.04
CA GLN A 26 9.19 -32.48 -14.23
C GLN A 26 10.36 -31.74 -14.87
N THR A 27 10.08 -30.58 -15.44
CA THR A 27 11.13 -29.66 -15.91
C THR A 27 11.56 -28.81 -14.71
N PRO A 28 12.80 -28.92 -14.21
CA PRO A 28 13.26 -28.06 -13.14
C PRO A 28 13.23 -26.60 -13.60
N ALA A 29 12.85 -25.70 -12.70
CA ALA A 29 12.95 -24.27 -12.96
C ALA A 29 14.40 -23.97 -13.35
N THR A 30 14.61 -23.50 -14.58
CA THR A 30 15.94 -23.11 -15.05
C THR A 30 16.10 -21.63 -14.72
N PRO A 31 16.80 -21.26 -13.62
CA PRO A 31 17.03 -19.86 -13.34
C PRO A 31 17.81 -19.24 -14.51
N ARG A 32 17.46 -18.00 -14.85
CA ARG A 32 18.18 -17.25 -15.88
C ARG A 32 19.68 -17.21 -15.51
N PRO A 33 20.60 -17.49 -16.45
CA PRO A 33 22.03 -17.39 -16.20
C PRO A 33 22.40 -16.04 -15.61
N LEU A 34 23.32 -16.02 -14.63
CA LEU A 34 23.77 -14.78 -13.99
C LEU A 34 24.26 -13.75 -15.02
N ALA A 35 24.86 -14.19 -16.12
CA ALA A 35 25.31 -13.32 -17.21
C ALA A 35 24.17 -12.52 -17.86
N GLU A 36 22.97 -13.11 -17.97
CA GLU A 36 21.79 -12.47 -18.57
C GLU A 36 21.10 -11.52 -17.61
N VAL A 37 21.19 -11.76 -16.30
CA VAL A 37 20.52 -10.95 -15.26
C VAL A 37 21.48 -10.06 -14.45
N LYS A 38 22.77 -10.03 -14.81
CA LYS A 38 23.79 -9.30 -14.05
C LYS A 38 23.44 -7.83 -13.88
N THR A 39 22.94 -7.20 -14.93
CA THR A 39 22.52 -5.79 -14.92
C THR A 39 21.34 -5.58 -13.99
N ASP A 40 20.31 -6.42 -14.07
CA ASP A 40 19.12 -6.35 -13.19
C ASP A 40 19.52 -6.53 -11.73
N VAL A 41 20.38 -7.52 -11.43
CA VAL A 41 20.87 -7.80 -10.09
C VAL A 41 21.70 -6.63 -9.56
N LEU A 42 22.58 -6.04 -10.37
CA LEU A 42 23.36 -4.86 -9.97
C LEU A 42 22.47 -3.66 -9.68
N THR A 43 21.42 -3.44 -10.47
CA THR A 43 20.45 -2.37 -10.24
C THR A 43 19.70 -2.57 -8.93
N LEU A 44 19.14 -3.77 -8.72
CA LEU A 44 18.44 -4.12 -7.47
C LEU A 44 19.36 -4.03 -6.25
N TRP A 45 20.60 -4.52 -6.37
CA TRP A 45 21.57 -4.46 -5.28
C TRP A 45 21.94 -3.01 -4.92
N ARG A 46 22.17 -2.15 -5.92
CA ARG A 46 22.43 -0.72 -5.68
C ARG A 46 21.23 -0.04 -5.01
N GLN A 47 20.01 -0.37 -5.42
CA GLN A 47 18.81 0.15 -4.77
C GLN A 47 18.74 -0.28 -3.30
N GLN A 48 18.99 -1.57 -3.01
CA GLN A 48 19.00 -2.08 -1.64
C GLN A 48 20.09 -1.43 -0.78
N GLU A 49 21.30 -1.26 -1.30
CA GLU A 49 22.39 -0.62 -0.55
C GLU A 49 22.10 0.87 -0.31
N ARG A 50 21.50 1.57 -1.27
CA ARG A 50 21.03 2.96 -1.05
C ARG A 50 19.97 3.03 0.05
N GLN A 51 19.03 2.09 0.07
CA GLN A 51 17.99 2.03 1.10
C GLN A 51 18.59 1.78 2.49
N ARG A 52 19.51 0.81 2.61
CA ARG A 52 20.21 0.52 3.87
C ARG A 52 21.01 1.72 4.38
N ALA A 53 21.71 2.41 3.48
CA ALA A 53 22.45 3.61 3.83
C ALA A 53 21.52 4.72 4.34
N ALA A 54 20.37 4.94 3.68
CA ALA A 54 19.37 5.92 4.10
C ALA A 54 18.77 5.57 5.47
N GLU A 55 18.44 4.31 5.71
CA GLU A 55 17.91 3.84 7.00
C GLU A 55 18.91 4.04 8.15
N THR A 56 20.18 3.70 7.91
CA THR A 56 21.26 3.88 8.90
C THR A 56 21.44 5.36 9.22
N LEU A 57 21.44 6.21 8.20
CA LEU A 57 21.54 7.66 8.37
C LEU A 57 20.35 8.22 9.15
N ALA A 58 19.13 7.75 8.87
CA ALA A 58 17.93 8.16 9.60
C ALA A 58 17.97 7.74 11.08
N ASP A 59 18.49 6.55 11.39
CA ASP A 59 18.66 6.08 12.77
C ASP A 59 19.68 6.93 13.55
N ASP A 60 20.79 7.29 12.92
CA ASP A 60 21.79 8.19 13.49
C ASP A 60 21.21 9.59 13.75
N LEU A 61 20.47 10.14 12.78
CA LEU A 61 19.80 11.43 12.92
C LEU A 61 18.74 11.41 14.02
N LEU A 62 17.93 10.34 14.10
CA LEU A 62 16.94 10.17 15.16
C LEU A 62 17.59 10.11 16.54
N THR A 63 18.71 9.41 16.67
CA THR A 63 19.47 9.31 17.92
C THR A 63 20.01 10.68 18.34
N ARG A 64 20.62 11.42 17.41
CA ARG A 64 21.12 12.78 17.66
C ARG A 64 20.00 13.77 17.98
N ALA A 65 18.86 13.67 17.28
CA ALA A 65 17.70 14.51 17.53
C ALA A 65 17.08 14.24 18.92
N ARG A 66 17.07 12.98 19.37
CA ARG A 66 16.61 12.59 20.71
C ARG A 66 17.55 13.02 21.83
N ALA A 67 18.85 13.12 21.57
CA ALA A 67 19.80 13.67 22.54
C ALA A 67 19.50 15.15 22.87
N GLY A 68 18.86 15.87 21.96
CA GLY A 68 18.38 17.24 22.20
C GLY A 68 19.44 18.33 22.05
N ASP A 69 20.68 17.97 21.75
CA ASP A 69 21.81 18.91 21.65
C ASP A 69 21.76 19.82 20.40
N VAL A 70 21.02 19.41 19.37
CA VAL A 70 20.99 20.06 18.05
C VAL A 70 19.57 20.03 17.47
N SER A 71 19.12 21.13 16.88
CA SER A 71 17.79 21.20 16.23
C SER A 71 17.75 20.37 14.93
N LEU A 72 16.56 19.98 14.47
CA LEU A 72 16.42 19.22 13.22
C LEU A 72 16.93 20.00 12.00
N GLU A 73 16.75 21.32 11.99
CA GLU A 73 17.28 22.23 10.96
C GLU A 73 18.80 22.18 10.92
N ALA A 74 19.44 22.19 12.09
CA ALA A 74 20.89 22.12 12.19
C ALA A 74 21.43 20.73 11.83
N LEU A 75 20.74 19.66 12.22
CA LEU A 75 21.07 18.29 11.81
C LEU A 75 20.98 18.12 10.29
N ALA A 76 19.92 18.63 9.65
CA ALA A 76 19.77 18.59 8.20
C ALA A 76 20.89 19.37 7.48
N ARG A 77 21.22 20.59 7.95
CA ARG A 77 22.31 21.40 7.36
C ARG A 77 23.70 20.76 7.50
N GLN A 78 23.94 20.03 8.59
CA GLN A 78 25.23 19.39 8.85
C GLN A 78 25.39 18.05 8.11
N THR A 79 24.32 17.50 7.54
CA THR A 79 24.31 16.16 6.97
C THR A 79 24.12 16.23 5.46
N PRO A 80 25.15 15.91 4.65
CA PRO A 80 25.03 15.91 3.20
C PRO A 80 23.92 14.96 2.72
N GLY A 81 23.13 15.40 1.75
CA GLY A 81 22.05 14.59 1.17
C GLY A 81 20.76 14.55 2.00
N VAL A 82 20.66 15.36 3.07
CA VAL A 82 19.46 15.49 3.89
C VAL A 82 18.84 16.86 3.67
N THR A 83 17.55 16.89 3.36
CA THR A 83 16.75 18.11 3.25
C THR A 83 15.76 18.18 4.41
N LEU A 84 15.56 19.39 4.94
CA LEU A 84 14.45 19.65 5.86
C LEU A 84 13.26 20.15 5.04
N GLU A 85 12.17 19.41 5.08
CA GLU A 85 10.92 19.79 4.44
C GLU A 85 9.87 20.10 5.51
N PRO A 86 9.39 21.36 5.60
CA PRO A 86 8.33 21.70 6.52
C PRO A 86 7.03 21.06 6.03
N LEU A 87 6.51 20.11 6.79
CA LEU A 87 5.21 19.53 6.53
C LEU A 87 4.14 20.45 7.14
N GLY A 88 3.24 20.96 6.31
CA GLY A 88 2.06 21.69 6.77
C GLY A 88 1.13 20.82 7.62
N PRO A 89 0.00 21.35 8.08
CA PRO A 89 -0.98 20.55 8.82
C PRO A 89 -1.48 19.38 7.95
N VAL A 90 -1.46 18.15 8.45
CA VAL A 90 -1.91 16.96 7.69
C VAL A 90 -3.10 16.32 8.38
N THR A 91 -4.12 15.93 7.61
CA THR A 91 -5.27 15.18 8.12
C THR A 91 -5.04 13.67 8.05
N ARG A 92 -5.88 12.87 8.73
CA ARG A 92 -5.74 11.40 8.73
C ARG A 92 -6.02 10.76 7.36
N SER A 93 -6.71 11.48 6.47
CA SER A 93 -6.88 11.07 5.07
C SER A 93 -5.60 11.25 4.24
N GLY A 94 -4.59 11.95 4.76
CA GLY A 94 -3.35 12.28 4.05
C GLY A 94 -3.41 13.57 3.25
N GLN A 95 -4.49 14.35 3.38
CA GLN A 95 -4.56 15.70 2.81
C GLN A 95 -3.59 16.62 3.55
N SER A 96 -2.76 17.31 2.77
CA SER A 96 -1.85 18.36 3.22
C SER A 96 -2.60 19.69 3.22
N GLY A 97 -2.61 20.38 4.35
CA GLY A 97 -3.34 21.63 4.60
C GLY A 97 -4.69 21.42 5.31
N LEU A 98 -5.12 22.44 6.06
CA LEU A 98 -6.44 22.51 6.72
C LEU A 98 -7.38 23.55 6.08
N GLY A 99 -6.92 24.24 5.04
CA GLY A 99 -7.66 25.31 4.36
C GLY A 99 -8.32 24.87 3.05
N PRO A 100 -9.12 25.74 2.40
CA PRO A 100 -9.72 25.45 1.09
C PRO A 100 -8.68 25.13 0.01
N ASP A 101 -7.45 25.61 0.17
CA ASP A 101 -6.34 25.40 -0.77
C ASP A 101 -5.61 24.06 -0.54
N ALA A 102 -5.99 23.29 0.50
CA ALA A 102 -5.40 21.99 0.84
C ALA A 102 -5.54 20.97 -0.29
N ALA A 103 -6.61 21.07 -1.09
CA ALA A 103 -6.82 20.19 -2.23
C ALA A 103 -5.80 20.40 -3.38
N ALA A 104 -5.10 21.54 -3.39
CA ALA A 104 -4.08 21.85 -4.40
C ALA A 104 -2.66 21.42 -4.00
N GLN A 105 -2.47 20.94 -2.76
CA GLN A 105 -1.18 20.46 -2.27
C GLN A 105 -1.03 18.97 -2.54
N GLU A 106 0.19 18.53 -2.84
CA GLU A 106 0.48 17.10 -2.95
C GLU A 106 0.20 16.41 -1.60
N PRO A 107 -0.53 15.29 -1.61
CA PRO A 107 -0.82 14.56 -0.39
C PRO A 107 0.46 13.97 0.19
N ALA A 108 0.56 13.99 1.51
CA ALA A 108 1.68 13.39 2.21
C ALA A 108 1.74 11.88 1.95
N PRO A 109 2.94 11.28 1.79
CA PRO A 109 3.08 9.83 1.59
C PRO A 109 2.40 9.04 2.71
N ARG A 110 1.69 7.96 2.35
CA ARG A 110 0.89 7.19 3.32
C ARG A 110 1.69 6.68 4.53
N PRO A 111 2.93 6.14 4.38
CA PRO A 111 3.75 5.74 5.52
C PRO A 111 4.06 6.89 6.47
N LEU A 112 4.26 8.10 5.91
CA LEU A 112 4.52 9.32 6.68
C LEU A 112 3.30 9.73 7.49
N VAL A 113 2.11 9.73 6.88
CA VAL A 113 0.85 10.04 7.56
C VAL A 113 0.60 9.07 8.71
N THR A 114 0.75 7.76 8.48
CA THR A 114 0.56 6.75 9.53
C THR A 114 1.51 7.01 10.72
N ALA A 115 2.81 7.18 10.45
CA ALA A 115 3.78 7.43 11.49
C ALA A 115 3.52 8.75 12.25
N LEU A 116 3.08 9.81 11.56
CA LEU A 116 2.74 11.09 12.19
C LEU A 116 1.62 10.92 13.22
N PHE A 117 0.57 10.15 12.89
CA PHE A 117 -0.59 9.94 13.77
C PHE A 117 -0.38 8.86 14.85
N ASP A 118 0.56 7.93 14.64
CA ASP A 118 0.95 6.94 15.66
C ASP A 118 1.97 7.51 16.67
N THR A 119 2.58 8.66 16.35
CA THR A 119 3.58 9.31 17.20
C THR A 119 2.95 10.38 18.10
N GLN A 120 3.34 10.42 19.37
CA GLN A 120 2.83 11.42 20.31
C GLN A 120 3.33 12.84 19.95
N PRO A 121 2.53 13.90 20.21
CA PRO A 121 2.99 15.27 20.08
C PRO A 121 4.29 15.52 20.86
N GLY A 122 5.23 16.21 20.24
CA GLY A 122 6.57 16.47 20.75
C GLY A 122 7.58 15.33 20.51
N ALA A 123 7.13 14.14 20.13
CA ALA A 123 8.02 12.99 19.93
C ALA A 123 8.57 12.92 18.49
N LEU A 124 9.69 12.20 18.37
CA LEU A 124 10.41 11.94 17.13
C LEU A 124 10.20 10.49 16.67
N ALA A 125 9.94 10.33 15.39
CA ALA A 125 9.80 9.03 14.74
C ALA A 125 10.59 8.95 13.43
N ARG A 126 10.95 7.71 13.08
CA ARG A 126 11.55 7.34 11.80
C ARG A 126 10.48 6.72 10.91
N VAL A 127 10.56 7.00 9.62
CA VAL A 127 9.65 6.46 8.60
C VAL A 127 10.47 5.94 7.43
N ALA A 128 10.19 4.71 7.00
CA ALA A 128 10.72 4.19 5.74
C ALA A 128 9.84 4.67 4.58
N LEU A 129 10.49 5.14 3.52
CA LEU A 129 9.87 5.59 2.26
C LEU A 129 10.42 4.74 1.11
N ASP A 130 9.75 4.76 -0.04
CA ASP A 130 10.15 3.96 -1.20
C ASP A 130 11.55 4.33 -1.73
N ASP A 131 11.92 5.61 -1.59
CA ASP A 131 13.20 6.16 -2.04
C ASP A 131 14.16 6.52 -0.89
N GLY A 132 13.92 6.03 0.33
CA GLY A 132 14.83 6.23 1.47
C GLY A 132 14.16 6.15 2.83
N ALA A 133 14.57 7.04 3.73
CA ALA A 133 14.03 7.14 5.08
C ALA A 133 13.92 8.60 5.51
N ALA A 134 12.92 8.90 6.34
CA ALA A 134 12.67 10.23 6.90
C ALA A 134 12.63 10.19 8.42
N VAL A 135 13.02 11.30 9.04
CA VAL A 135 12.85 11.54 10.48
C VAL A 135 11.88 12.70 10.64
N LEU A 136 10.81 12.48 11.39
CA LEU A 136 9.78 13.48 11.66
C LEU A 136 9.72 13.82 13.14
N LYS A 137 9.30 15.06 13.42
CA LYS A 137 8.89 15.53 14.74
C LYS A 137 7.44 15.94 14.68
N VAL A 138 6.60 15.35 15.52
CA VAL A 138 5.22 15.81 15.66
C VAL A 138 5.25 17.08 16.50
N GLU A 139 4.89 18.23 15.94
CA GLU A 139 4.86 19.46 16.73
C GLU A 139 3.67 19.50 17.68
N LYS A 140 2.47 19.29 17.13
CA LYS A 140 1.20 19.37 17.84
C LYS A 140 0.12 18.55 17.14
N ALA A 141 -0.89 18.14 17.90
CA ALA A 141 -2.13 17.59 17.38
C ALA A 141 -3.28 18.53 17.76
N GLU A 142 -4.01 19.01 16.76
CA GLU A 142 -5.14 19.93 16.94
C GLU A 142 -6.45 19.25 16.52
N ALA A 143 -7.50 19.47 17.30
CA ALA A 143 -8.83 19.06 16.88
C ALA A 143 -9.27 19.93 15.69
N PRO A 144 -9.90 19.35 14.66
CA PRO A 144 -10.42 20.15 13.55
C PRO A 144 -11.48 21.13 14.04
N ALA A 145 -11.59 22.27 13.36
CA ALA A 145 -12.68 23.20 13.60
C ALA A 145 -14.04 22.50 13.43
N ALA A 146 -15.07 22.93 14.17
CA ALA A 146 -16.34 22.22 14.27
C ALA A 146 -17.05 22.05 12.92
N ASP A 147 -16.89 23.01 12.00
CA ASP A 147 -17.41 22.97 10.65
C ASP A 147 -16.70 21.90 9.80
N VAL A 148 -15.36 21.82 9.88
CA VAL A 148 -14.54 20.79 9.22
C VAL A 148 -14.93 19.41 9.75
N ALA A 149 -15.02 19.26 11.08
CA ALA A 149 -15.42 18.01 11.71
C ALA A 149 -16.84 17.56 11.31
N THR A 150 -17.75 18.50 11.07
CA THR A 150 -19.11 18.20 10.61
C THR A 150 -19.10 17.78 9.15
N ARG A 151 -18.41 18.54 8.28
CA ARG A 151 -18.27 18.22 6.85
C ARG A 151 -17.64 16.84 6.62
N GLU A 152 -16.58 16.50 7.34
CA GLU A 152 -15.93 15.18 7.22
C GLU A 152 -16.85 14.06 7.71
N ARG A 153 -17.55 14.26 8.84
CA ARG A 153 -18.52 13.27 9.34
C ARG A 153 -19.66 13.04 8.36
N ASP A 154 -20.19 14.09 7.75
CA ASP A 154 -21.25 13.98 6.75
C ASP A 154 -20.77 13.25 5.50
N ALA A 155 -19.56 13.55 5.03
CA ALA A 155 -18.95 12.85 3.89
C ALA A 155 -18.75 11.35 4.18
N VAL A 156 -18.21 11.00 5.35
CA VAL A 156 -18.06 9.60 5.78
C VAL A 156 -19.42 8.91 5.91
N ALA A 157 -20.41 9.58 6.51
CA ALA A 157 -21.75 9.03 6.66
C ALA A 157 -22.43 8.81 5.30
N GLN A 158 -22.23 9.70 4.33
CA GLN A 158 -22.76 9.56 2.98
C GLN A 158 -22.10 8.39 2.23
N ALA A 159 -20.76 8.30 2.28
CA ALA A 159 -20.02 7.18 1.67
C ALA A 159 -20.43 5.83 2.27
N LEU A 160 -20.60 5.77 3.60
CA LEU A 160 -21.04 4.55 4.28
C LEU A 160 -22.47 4.17 3.88
N ARG A 161 -23.39 5.13 3.81
CA ARG A 161 -24.77 4.86 3.35
C ARG A 161 -24.80 4.33 1.92
N GLN A 162 -23.96 4.89 1.03
CA GLN A 162 -23.86 4.42 -0.35
C GLN A 162 -23.34 2.98 -0.41
N SER A 163 -22.25 2.68 0.30
CA SER A 163 -21.70 1.32 0.39
C SER A 163 -22.73 0.32 0.90
N VAL A 164 -23.46 0.64 1.97
CA VAL A 164 -24.50 -0.24 2.51
C VAL A 164 -25.65 -0.43 1.53
N ALA A 165 -26.07 0.63 0.82
CA ALA A 165 -27.12 0.54 -0.19
C ALA A 165 -26.70 -0.37 -1.37
N ASP A 166 -25.47 -0.22 -1.85
CA ASP A 166 -24.92 -1.03 -2.94
C ASP A 166 -24.79 -2.51 -2.51
N ASP A 167 -24.32 -2.77 -1.28
CA ASP A 167 -24.23 -4.12 -0.72
C ASP A 167 -25.61 -4.78 -0.59
N LEU A 168 -26.61 -4.04 -0.11
CA LEU A 168 -27.99 -4.54 0.01
C LEU A 168 -28.62 -4.82 -1.37
N LEU A 169 -28.38 -3.94 -2.35
CA LEU A 169 -28.88 -4.14 -3.70
C LEU A 169 -28.26 -5.38 -4.33
N ASN A 170 -26.93 -5.53 -4.26
CA ASN A 170 -26.21 -6.68 -4.78
C ASN A 170 -26.68 -7.98 -4.10
N GLY A 171 -26.78 -7.99 -2.77
CA GLY A 171 -27.29 -9.14 -2.03
C GLY A 171 -28.73 -9.51 -2.40
N PHE A 172 -29.60 -8.51 -2.63
CA PHE A 172 -30.97 -8.73 -3.08
C PHE A 172 -31.03 -9.29 -4.50
N THR A 173 -30.25 -8.73 -5.44
CA THR A 173 -30.23 -9.21 -6.83
C THR A 173 -29.67 -10.62 -6.93
N ASP A 174 -28.65 -10.96 -6.14
CA ASP A 174 -28.07 -12.30 -6.11
C ASP A 174 -29.07 -13.33 -5.57
N ALA A 175 -29.76 -13.00 -4.47
CA ALA A 175 -30.80 -13.85 -3.90
C ALA A 175 -31.98 -14.06 -4.86
N LEU A 176 -32.42 -12.99 -5.55
CA LEU A 176 -33.51 -13.06 -6.52
C LEU A 176 -33.11 -13.87 -7.76
N ALA A 177 -31.89 -13.68 -8.28
CA ALA A 177 -31.36 -14.43 -9.40
C ALA A 177 -31.31 -15.94 -9.08
N ALA A 178 -30.87 -16.30 -7.87
CA ALA A 178 -30.86 -17.68 -7.40
C ALA A 178 -32.28 -18.26 -7.27
N GLN A 179 -33.24 -17.50 -6.72
CA GLN A 179 -34.62 -17.96 -6.56
C GLN A 179 -35.34 -18.18 -7.91
N VAL A 180 -35.05 -17.35 -8.90
CA VAL A 180 -35.65 -17.44 -10.25
C VAL A 180 -34.89 -18.42 -11.15
N GLY A 181 -33.72 -18.92 -10.72
CA GLY A 181 -32.91 -19.88 -11.48
C GLY A 181 -32.17 -19.25 -12.66
N VAL A 182 -31.81 -17.97 -12.56
CA VAL A 182 -31.09 -17.26 -13.61
C VAL A 182 -29.69 -17.86 -13.77
N THR A 183 -29.43 -18.45 -14.94
CA THR A 183 -28.10 -18.97 -15.29
C THR A 183 -27.43 -17.99 -16.24
N VAL A 184 -26.45 -17.22 -15.74
CA VAL A 184 -25.68 -16.28 -16.57
C VAL A 184 -24.55 -17.03 -17.26
N ASN A 185 -24.59 -17.13 -18.58
CA ASN A 185 -23.49 -17.71 -19.36
C ASN A 185 -22.36 -16.69 -19.52
N GLN A 186 -21.46 -16.65 -18.55
CA GLN A 186 -20.35 -15.68 -18.50
C GLN A 186 -19.41 -15.75 -19.71
N GLY A 187 -19.34 -16.89 -20.42
CA GLY A 187 -18.53 -17.02 -21.63
C GLY A 187 -19.01 -16.10 -22.75
N VAL A 188 -20.32 -16.02 -22.97
CA VAL A 188 -20.91 -15.16 -24.01
C VAL A 188 -20.79 -13.68 -23.64
N LEU A 189 -20.88 -13.36 -22.34
CA LEU A 189 -20.73 -11.98 -21.86
C LEU A 189 -19.30 -11.47 -22.02
N ASN A 190 -18.30 -12.29 -21.69
CA ASN A 190 -16.89 -11.94 -21.84
C ASN A 190 -16.48 -11.82 -23.32
N ASP A 191 -17.01 -12.67 -24.21
CA ASP A 191 -16.75 -12.56 -25.65
C ASP A 191 -17.35 -11.28 -26.25
N ALA A 192 -18.51 -10.82 -25.75
CA ALA A 192 -19.17 -9.59 -26.22
C ALA A 192 -18.53 -8.29 -25.69
N LEU A 193 -17.81 -8.35 -24.56
CA LEU A 193 -17.17 -7.19 -23.91
C LEU A 193 -15.69 -7.01 -24.29
N GLN A 194 -15.10 -7.94 -25.06
CA GLN A 194 -13.79 -7.70 -25.65
C GLN A 194 -13.91 -6.63 -26.75
N PRO A 195 -13.05 -5.60 -26.75
CA PRO A 195 -13.01 -4.67 -27.87
C PRO A 195 -12.64 -5.44 -29.13
N VAL A 196 -13.52 -5.39 -30.13
CA VAL A 196 -13.20 -5.83 -31.49
C VAL A 196 -11.98 -5.02 -31.92
N ARG A 197 -10.87 -5.72 -32.16
CA ARG A 197 -9.57 -5.12 -32.51
C ARG A 197 -9.66 -4.19 -33.72
#